data_AF-C3XJ84-F1
#
_entry.id   AF-C3XJ84-F1
#
_cell.length_a   1.000
_cell.length_b   1.000
_cell.length_c   1.000
_cell.angle_alpha   90.00
_cell.angle_beta   90.00
_cell.angle_gamma   90.00
#
_symmetry.space_group_name_H-M   'P 1'
#
loop_
_entity.id
_entity.type
_entity.pdbx_description
1 polymer ?
#
loop_
_entity_poly.entity_id
_entity_poly.type
_entity_poly.pdbx_seq_one_letter_code
_entity_poly.pdbx_strand_id
1 'polypeptide(L)'
;MCYVRNNDNKQSGIRTYDNTWYSLSRNKEGAKQWGTYNIPIYTDKDCTNTIESTTQRENFYIHGGESYGDNGGIDLSKEDTRFFNTLESLKQEYKEVLESIKDDKGRIIIKLEVEYEERKSNKIYSIEDAKEALRVIYNKYGEEMAKIIEKMYRSETAHFTSGQYKHTGTGGMEVFGKPPYYGWDSKFFEQNPSYTPIGIWSAFEGKGLSEQGGNPQVKDKKKQFVVMPSVLAGMEYKAYYINKHNGNWARWHSTQTQAQEAYKKAIEQIKARIIDEIKKDNTQ
;
A
#
# COMPACT_ATOMS: atom_id res chain seq x y z
N MET A 1 7.62 -28.00 -0.74
CA MET A 1 6.64 -28.31 0.33
C MET A 1 7.30 -27.89 1.63
N CYS A 2 6.87 -26.77 2.21
CA CYS A 2 7.51 -26.21 3.42
C CYS A 2 6.82 -26.77 4.65
N TYR A 3 7.58 -27.44 5.51
CA TYR A 3 7.15 -27.82 6.85
C TYR A 3 8.25 -27.45 7.83
N VAL A 4 7.84 -26.86 8.95
CA VAL A 4 8.73 -26.44 10.05
C VAL A 4 8.51 -27.39 11.23
N ARG A 5 9.60 -27.88 11.83
CA ARG A 5 9.56 -28.64 13.09
C ARG A 5 10.58 -28.10 14.09
N ASN A 6 10.14 -28.07 15.35
CA ASN A 6 10.77 -27.49 16.53
C ASN A 6 11.77 -28.46 17.19
N ASN A 7 12.89 -27.95 17.69
CA ASN A 7 13.84 -28.67 18.55
C ASN A 7 13.87 -27.98 19.92
N ASP A 8 13.04 -28.43 20.87
CA ASP A 8 13.50 -28.97 22.17
C ASP A 8 12.30 -29.30 23.08
N ASN A 9 12.48 -30.41 23.82
CA ASN A 9 11.47 -31.15 24.57
C ASN A 9 10.67 -30.32 25.61
N LYS A 10 9.37 -30.11 25.35
CA LYS A 10 8.27 -30.49 26.26
C LYS A 10 7.06 -30.92 25.41
N GLN A 11 6.47 -32.07 25.78
CA GLN A 11 5.41 -32.78 25.06
C GLN A 11 4.39 -31.87 24.36
N SER A 12 4.44 -31.81 23.03
CA SER A 12 3.29 -31.53 22.19
C SER A 12 3.39 -32.43 20.97
N GLY A 13 2.50 -33.43 20.94
CA GLY A 13 2.52 -34.49 19.95
C GLY A 13 2.22 -33.98 18.55
N ILE A 14 2.74 -34.71 17.56
CA ILE A 14 2.27 -34.67 16.18
C ILE A 14 0.78 -35.03 16.21
N ARG A 15 -0.09 -34.10 15.78
CA ARG A 15 -1.37 -34.47 15.17
C ARG A 15 -1.26 -34.10 13.70
N THR A 16 -1.19 -35.13 12.86
CA THR A 16 -1.29 -35.01 11.41
C THR A 16 -2.67 -34.46 11.07
N TYR A 17 -2.72 -33.18 10.73
CA TYR A 17 -3.76 -32.64 9.86
C TYR A 17 -3.05 -32.20 8.58
N ASP A 18 -3.48 -32.74 7.45
CA ASP A 18 -2.87 -32.68 6.11
C ASP A 18 -2.83 -31.27 5.46
N ASN A 19 -2.66 -30.20 6.24
CA ASN A 19 -2.65 -28.84 5.74
C ASN A 19 -1.26 -28.21 5.92
N THR A 20 -0.79 -27.49 4.90
CA THR A 20 0.56 -26.94 4.80
C THR A 20 0.75 -25.78 5.77
N TRP A 21 1.65 -25.90 6.76
CA TRP A 21 1.83 -24.89 7.81
C TRP A 21 2.99 -23.93 7.50
N TYR A 22 2.73 -22.62 7.59
CA TYR A 22 3.75 -21.57 7.65
C TYR A 22 3.89 -21.08 9.09
N SER A 23 5.09 -20.68 9.53
CA SER A 23 5.27 -20.15 10.89
C SER A 23 6.18 -18.93 10.97
N LEU A 24 5.85 -17.98 11.85
CA LEU A 24 6.68 -16.81 12.17
C LEU A 24 7.41 -16.98 13.50
N SER A 25 8.66 -16.56 13.60
CA SER A 25 9.42 -16.51 14.85
C SER A 25 9.36 -15.12 15.49
N ARG A 26 9.01 -15.01 16.77
CA ARG A 26 9.07 -13.75 17.53
C ARG A 26 10.10 -13.78 18.65
N ASN A 27 10.80 -12.66 18.82
CA ASN A 27 11.62 -12.31 19.97
C ASN A 27 10.87 -11.23 20.79
N LYS A 28 10.68 -11.42 22.11
CA LYS A 28 9.96 -10.46 22.98
C LYS A 28 10.88 -9.92 24.08
N GLU A 29 11.23 -8.64 24.00
CA GLU A 29 12.03 -7.98 25.04
C GLU A 29 11.23 -7.78 26.34
N GLY A 30 11.79 -8.25 27.45
CA GLY A 30 11.27 -8.03 28.81
C GLY A 30 11.01 -9.31 29.61
N ALA A 31 12.00 -9.66 30.44
CA ALA A 31 12.00 -10.62 31.57
C ALA A 31 11.80 -12.14 31.30
N LYS A 32 12.87 -12.88 31.63
CA LYS A 32 13.02 -14.34 31.89
C LYS A 32 12.81 -15.31 30.71
N GLN A 33 13.95 -15.84 30.25
CA GLN A 33 14.18 -17.03 29.40
C GLN A 33 13.34 -17.16 28.12
N TRP A 34 14.04 -16.89 27.03
CA TRP A 34 13.52 -16.77 25.68
C TRP A 34 13.51 -18.12 24.98
N GLY A 35 12.35 -18.53 24.48
CA GLY A 35 12.22 -19.55 23.44
C GLY A 35 11.78 -18.88 22.13
N THR A 36 12.21 -19.42 21.00
CA THR A 36 11.65 -19.08 19.69
C THR A 36 10.26 -19.69 19.57
N TYR A 37 9.21 -18.87 19.55
CA TYR A 37 7.85 -19.36 19.34
C TYR A 37 7.53 -19.34 17.85
N ASN A 38 7.14 -20.50 17.32
CA ASN A 38 6.60 -20.62 15.97
C ASN A 38 5.11 -20.27 16.03
N ILE A 39 4.72 -19.16 15.40
CA ILE A 39 3.32 -18.74 15.28
C ILE A 39 2.75 -19.39 14.02
N PRO A 40 1.86 -20.39 14.12
CA PRO A 40 1.26 -21.04 12.96
C PRO A 40 0.38 -20.09 12.15
N ILE A 41 0.40 -20.23 10.82
CA ILE A 41 -0.51 -19.58 9.88
C ILE A 41 -1.46 -20.64 9.33
N TYR A 42 -2.76 -20.45 9.55
CA TYR A 42 -3.85 -21.34 9.11
C TYR A 42 -4.49 -20.76 7.84
N THR A 43 -4.85 -21.62 6.89
CA THR A 43 -5.21 -21.21 5.52
C THR A 43 -6.59 -21.67 5.08
N ASP A 44 -7.29 -22.41 5.93
CA ASP A 44 -8.51 -23.15 5.63
C ASP A 44 -9.69 -22.72 6.50
N LYS A 45 -9.55 -21.65 7.28
CA LYS A 45 -10.58 -21.19 8.20
C LYS A 45 -11.48 -20.15 7.58
N ASP A 46 -12.78 -20.36 7.78
CA ASP A 46 -13.79 -19.34 7.56
C ASP A 46 -13.63 -18.26 8.64
N CYS A 47 -12.93 -17.16 8.31
CA CYS A 47 -12.82 -15.97 9.17
C CYS A 47 -14.15 -15.19 9.31
N THR A 48 -15.28 -15.82 8.95
CA THR A 48 -16.60 -15.20 8.81
C THR A 48 -17.40 -15.11 10.10
N ASN A 49 -16.91 -15.66 11.23
CA ASN A 49 -17.68 -15.69 12.48
C ASN A 49 -16.90 -15.17 13.70
N THR A 50 -17.63 -14.40 14.51
CA THR A 50 -17.32 -13.87 15.86
C THR A 50 -16.53 -12.57 15.89
N ILE A 51 -17.07 -11.58 16.60
CA ILE A 51 -16.72 -10.14 16.60
C ILE A 51 -15.97 -9.80 17.91
N GLU A 52 -15.44 -10.79 18.62
CA GLU A 52 -15.08 -10.67 20.04
C GLU A 52 -13.57 -10.64 20.34
N SER A 53 -12.74 -10.19 19.41
CA SER A 53 -11.33 -9.93 19.74
C SER A 53 -10.77 -8.69 19.03
N THR A 54 -9.95 -7.94 19.78
CA THR A 54 -9.35 -6.65 19.39
C THR A 54 -8.37 -6.72 18.21
N THR A 55 -8.08 -7.93 17.70
CA THR A 55 -7.07 -8.17 16.66
C THR A 55 -7.63 -8.82 15.39
N GLN A 56 -8.95 -8.72 15.16
CA GLN A 56 -9.60 -9.19 13.95
C GLN A 56 -9.59 -8.11 12.85
N ARG A 57 -9.31 -8.55 11.62
CA ARG A 57 -9.43 -7.76 10.39
C ARG A 57 -10.23 -8.57 9.38
N GLU A 58 -10.73 -7.91 8.34
CA GLU A 58 -11.55 -8.53 7.28
C GLU A 58 -10.87 -9.75 6.63
N ASN A 59 -9.53 -9.79 6.62
CA ASN A 59 -8.76 -10.78 5.88
C ASN A 59 -7.87 -11.69 6.74
N PHE A 60 -7.71 -11.40 8.03
CA PHE A 60 -6.97 -12.27 8.94
C PHE A 60 -7.38 -12.03 10.39
N TYR A 61 -7.16 -13.05 11.22
CA TYR A 61 -7.39 -13.02 12.64
C TYR A 61 -6.15 -13.51 13.38
N ILE A 62 -5.68 -12.75 14.35
CA ILE A 62 -4.62 -13.19 15.26
C ILE A 62 -5.26 -13.70 16.54
N HIS A 63 -5.03 -14.97 16.87
CA HIS A 63 -5.52 -15.59 18.10
C HIS A 63 -4.37 -15.90 19.07
N GLY A 64 -4.66 -15.77 20.37
CA GLY A 64 -3.73 -16.08 21.46
C GLY A 64 -4.42 -15.97 22.82
N GLY A 65 -3.79 -16.50 23.86
CA GLY A 65 -4.33 -16.53 25.23
C GLY A 65 -4.66 -17.93 25.74
N GLU A 66 -4.94 -18.05 27.04
CA GLU A 66 -5.16 -19.33 27.76
C GLU A 66 -6.22 -20.23 27.10
N SER A 67 -7.20 -19.65 26.41
CA SER A 67 -8.27 -20.38 25.70
C SER A 67 -7.84 -21.01 24.36
N TYR A 68 -6.70 -20.63 23.79
CA TYR A 68 -6.22 -21.07 22.47
C TYR A 68 -4.88 -21.81 22.50
N GLY A 69 -4.36 -22.10 23.71
CA GLY A 69 -3.03 -22.69 23.92
C GLY A 69 -1.90 -21.67 23.79
N ASP A 70 -0.79 -21.92 24.49
CA ASP A 70 0.33 -20.98 24.68
C ASP A 70 0.99 -20.44 23.39
N ASN A 71 0.72 -21.07 22.24
CA ASN A 71 1.40 -20.76 20.98
C ASN A 71 0.68 -19.73 20.09
N GLY A 72 -0.62 -19.47 20.32
CA GLY A 72 -1.42 -18.58 19.45
C GLY A 72 -1.36 -18.96 17.96
N GLY A 73 -1.77 -18.04 17.07
CA GLY A 73 -1.76 -18.28 15.63
C GLY A 73 -2.36 -17.14 14.79
N ILE A 74 -2.19 -17.23 13.47
CA ILE A 74 -2.75 -16.31 12.47
C ILE A 74 -3.65 -17.10 11.53
N ASP A 75 -4.96 -16.90 11.60
CA ASP A 75 -5.89 -17.42 10.61
C ASP A 75 -5.97 -16.42 9.44
N LEU A 76 -5.63 -16.88 8.23
CA LEU A 76 -5.85 -16.12 6.99
C LEU A 76 -7.22 -16.47 6.41
N SER A 77 -7.92 -15.48 5.87
CA SER A 77 -9.18 -15.71 5.14
C SER A 77 -8.93 -16.64 3.96
N LYS A 78 -9.75 -17.69 3.83
CA LYS A 78 -9.71 -18.65 2.71
C LYS A 78 -9.78 -17.97 1.32
N GLU A 79 -10.41 -16.80 1.24
CA GLU A 79 -10.57 -16.04 -0.01
C GLU A 79 -9.42 -15.06 -0.26
N ASP A 80 -8.58 -14.75 0.74
CA ASP A 80 -7.45 -13.83 0.58
C ASP A 80 -6.17 -14.57 0.16
N THR A 81 -5.94 -14.59 -1.14
CA THR A 81 -4.76 -15.24 -1.74
C THR A 81 -3.53 -14.34 -1.80
N ARG A 82 -3.61 -13.05 -1.41
CA ARG A 82 -2.53 -12.07 -1.62
C ARG A 82 -1.23 -12.45 -0.92
N PHE A 83 -1.34 -12.98 0.30
CA PHE A 83 -0.19 -13.46 1.06
C PHE A 83 0.56 -14.57 0.30
N PHE A 84 -0.17 -15.55 -0.24
CA PHE A 84 0.43 -16.65 -1.00
C PHE A 84 0.94 -16.24 -2.37
N ASN A 85 0.22 -15.35 -3.07
CA ASN A 85 0.70 -14.80 -4.34
C ASN A 85 2.01 -14.04 -4.16
N THR A 86 2.16 -13.32 -3.06
CA THR A 86 3.41 -12.63 -2.70
C THR A 86 4.52 -13.65 -2.44
N LEU A 87 4.26 -14.69 -1.65
CA LEU A 87 5.24 -15.75 -1.38
C LEU A 87 5.66 -16.51 -2.64
N GLU A 88 4.72 -16.83 -3.54
CA GLU A 88 5.06 -17.49 -4.81
C GLU A 88 5.84 -16.56 -5.74
N SER A 89 5.53 -15.26 -5.76
CA SER A 89 6.31 -14.27 -6.52
C SER A 89 7.75 -14.20 -6.00
N LEU A 90 7.94 -14.12 -4.68
CA LEU A 90 9.26 -14.15 -4.05
C LEU A 90 10.00 -15.46 -4.33
N LYS A 91 9.30 -16.59 -4.30
CA LYS A 91 9.89 -17.89 -4.63
C LYS A 91 10.41 -17.95 -6.07
N GLN A 92 9.69 -17.33 -6.99
CA GLN A 92 10.11 -17.25 -8.38
C GLN A 92 11.29 -16.28 -8.57
N GLU A 93 11.24 -15.13 -7.91
CA GLU A 93 12.30 -14.09 -7.95
C GLU A 93 13.63 -14.61 -7.38
N TYR A 94 13.58 -15.28 -6.22
CA TYR A 94 14.77 -15.75 -5.51
C TYR A 94 15.09 -17.23 -5.77
N LYS A 95 14.56 -17.82 -6.85
CA LYS A 95 14.64 -19.26 -7.12
C LYS A 95 16.05 -19.85 -6.99
N GLU A 96 17.06 -19.18 -7.56
CA GLU A 96 18.45 -19.64 -7.53
C GLU A 96 19.02 -19.66 -6.10
N VAL A 97 18.75 -18.60 -5.33
CA VAL A 97 19.15 -18.50 -3.92
C VAL A 97 18.45 -19.58 -3.10
N LEU A 98 17.15 -19.76 -3.31
CA LEU A 98 16.36 -20.75 -2.58
C LEU A 98 16.81 -22.19 -2.84
N GLU A 99 17.25 -22.50 -4.07
CA GLU A 99 17.79 -23.82 -4.39
C GLU A 99 19.17 -24.05 -3.74
N SER A 100 19.97 -22.99 -3.56
CA SER A 100 21.30 -23.08 -2.93
C SER A 100 21.26 -23.31 -1.41
N ILE A 101 20.18 -22.92 -0.74
CA ILE A 101 19.99 -23.08 0.72
C ILE A 101 19.15 -24.31 1.08
N LYS A 102 18.84 -25.13 0.08
CA LYS A 102 18.06 -26.35 0.24
C LYS A 102 18.87 -27.37 1.01
N ASP A 103 18.28 -27.95 2.05
CA ASP A 103 18.94 -28.98 2.83
C ASP A 103 18.99 -30.33 2.11
N ASP A 104 19.68 -31.28 2.73
CA ASP A 104 19.85 -32.66 2.28
C ASP A 104 18.53 -33.43 2.06
N LYS A 105 17.41 -32.94 2.59
CA LYS A 105 16.06 -33.51 2.42
C LYS A 105 15.20 -32.68 1.48
N GLY A 106 15.78 -31.73 0.75
CA GLY A 106 15.06 -30.89 -0.19
C GLY A 106 14.27 -29.75 0.46
N ARG A 107 14.52 -29.44 1.74
CA ARG A 107 13.77 -28.43 2.51
C ARG A 107 14.45 -27.07 2.42
N ILE A 108 13.65 -26.02 2.32
CA ILE A 108 14.11 -24.63 2.25
C ILE A 108 13.59 -23.93 3.51
N ILE A 109 14.50 -23.40 4.33
CA ILE A 109 14.15 -22.65 5.54
C ILE A 109 14.35 -21.16 5.26
N ILE A 110 13.24 -20.42 5.22
CA ILE A 110 13.25 -18.96 5.05
C ILE A 110 12.82 -18.35 6.37
N LYS A 111 13.68 -17.48 6.92
CA LYS A 111 13.30 -16.66 8.07
C LYS A 111 12.52 -15.46 7.55
N LEU A 112 11.22 -15.44 7.83
CA LEU A 112 10.39 -14.25 7.61
C LEU A 112 10.46 -13.39 8.87
N GLU A 113 11.19 -12.29 8.79
CA GLU A 113 11.15 -11.25 9.81
C GLU A 113 9.93 -10.36 9.54
N VAL A 114 9.03 -10.31 10.51
CA VAL A 114 7.81 -9.50 10.43
C VAL A 114 7.92 -8.40 11.45
N GLU A 115 8.07 -7.18 10.97
CA GLU A 115 8.03 -5.98 11.79
C GLU A 115 6.60 -5.43 11.81
N TYR A 116 6.08 -5.25 13.02
CA TYR A 116 4.82 -4.55 13.23
C TYR A 116 5.16 -3.08 13.49
N GLU A 117 5.25 -2.30 12.43
CA GLU A 117 5.12 -0.86 12.58
C GLU A 117 3.64 -0.51 12.63
N GLU A 118 3.22 0.33 13.59
CA GLU A 118 2.08 1.19 13.31
C GLU A 118 2.44 1.93 12.02
N ARG A 119 1.79 1.62 10.89
CA ARG A 119 1.89 2.42 9.66
C ARG A 119 1.19 3.78 9.86
N LYS A 120 1.50 4.49 10.94
CA LYS A 120 1.43 5.94 10.97
C LYS A 120 2.63 6.40 10.17
N SER A 121 2.43 6.56 8.87
CA SER A 121 3.37 7.33 8.06
C SER A 121 3.42 8.75 8.63
N ASN A 122 4.36 8.97 9.55
CA ASN A 122 4.84 10.30 9.90
C ASN A 122 5.76 10.85 8.78
N LYS A 123 5.90 10.12 7.67
CA LYS A 123 6.62 10.58 6.50
C LYS A 123 5.97 11.85 5.99
N ILE A 124 6.77 12.91 5.96
CA ILE A 124 6.44 14.18 5.34
C ILE A 124 7.07 14.16 3.96
N TYR A 125 6.24 14.02 2.93
CA TYR A 125 6.69 14.03 1.54
C TYR A 125 7.21 15.41 1.14
N SER A 126 8.34 15.42 0.45
CA SER A 126 8.99 16.63 -0.05
C SER A 126 8.91 16.74 -1.57
N ILE A 127 9.48 17.80 -2.14
CA ILE A 127 9.56 17.95 -3.59
C ILE A 127 10.55 16.95 -4.20
N GLU A 128 11.53 16.47 -3.43
CA GLU A 128 12.48 15.43 -3.84
C GLU A 128 11.77 14.11 -4.10
N ASP A 129 10.81 13.70 -3.25
CA ASP A 129 9.98 12.51 -3.51
C ASP A 129 9.20 12.65 -4.84
N ALA A 130 8.73 13.86 -5.17
CA ALA A 130 8.08 14.13 -6.46
C ALA A 130 9.07 14.08 -7.63
N LYS A 131 10.30 14.58 -7.46
CA LYS A 131 11.34 14.51 -8.50
C LYS A 131 11.71 13.07 -8.82
N GLU A 132 11.91 12.24 -7.80
CA GLU A 132 12.19 10.82 -7.96
C GLU A 132 11.04 10.09 -8.65
N ALA A 133 9.81 10.29 -8.17
CA ALA A 133 8.63 9.70 -8.78
C ALA A 133 8.45 10.12 -10.25
N LEU A 134 8.62 11.41 -10.57
CA LEU A 134 8.49 11.92 -11.93
C LEU A 134 9.57 11.40 -12.88
N ARG A 135 10.79 11.11 -12.40
CA ARG A 135 11.81 10.42 -13.21
C ARG A 135 11.35 9.03 -13.61
N VAL A 136 10.78 8.27 -12.68
CA VAL A 136 10.23 6.93 -12.96
C VAL A 136 9.08 7.03 -13.97
N ILE A 137 8.14 7.97 -13.76
CA ILE A 137 7.03 8.19 -14.68
C ILE A 137 7.51 8.61 -16.07
N TYR A 138 8.49 9.50 -16.17
CA TYR A 138 9.09 9.93 -17.44
C TYR A 138 9.68 8.74 -18.19
N ASN A 139 10.46 7.90 -17.51
CA ASN A 139 11.10 6.74 -18.11
C ASN A 139 10.08 5.67 -18.55
N LYS A 140 8.99 5.50 -17.80
CA LYS A 140 7.99 4.46 -18.04
C LYS A 140 6.91 4.84 -19.04
N TYR A 141 6.44 6.09 -19.01
CA TYR A 141 5.28 6.56 -19.78
C TYR A 141 5.61 7.67 -20.78
N GLY A 142 6.85 8.18 -20.79
CA GLY A 142 7.31 9.23 -21.68
C GLY A 142 7.05 10.65 -21.19
N GLU A 143 7.64 11.61 -21.91
CA GLU A 143 7.65 13.04 -21.56
C GLU A 143 6.24 13.63 -21.39
N GLU A 144 5.32 13.33 -22.30
CA GLU A 144 3.98 13.93 -22.30
C GLU A 144 3.15 13.52 -21.08
N MET A 145 3.13 12.22 -20.75
CA MET A 145 2.44 11.73 -19.55
C MET A 145 3.04 12.35 -18.28
N ALA A 146 4.37 12.39 -18.21
CA ALA A 146 5.09 12.94 -17.06
C ALA A 146 4.79 14.44 -16.86
N LYS A 147 4.74 15.22 -17.95
CA LYS A 147 4.35 16.64 -17.91
C LYS A 147 2.92 16.81 -17.41
N ILE A 148 1.98 16.02 -17.92
CA ILE A 148 0.58 16.08 -17.49
C ILE A 148 0.47 15.80 -15.99
N ILE A 149 1.09 14.71 -15.52
CA ILE A 149 1.07 14.32 -14.10
C ILE A 149 1.73 15.38 -13.22
N GLU A 150 2.88 15.94 -13.60
CA GLU A 150 3.52 17.02 -12.84
C GLU A 150 2.57 18.21 -12.71
N LYS A 151 1.96 18.66 -13.81
CA LYS A 151 1.06 19.82 -13.80
C LYS A 151 -0.17 19.58 -12.95
N MET A 152 -0.77 18.38 -13.02
CA MET A 152 -1.90 17.98 -12.16
C MET A 152 -1.51 18.04 -10.68
N TYR A 153 -0.38 17.43 -10.32
CA TYR A 153 0.12 17.49 -8.95
C TYR A 153 0.37 18.94 -8.51
N ARG A 154 1.02 19.75 -9.35
CA ARG A 154 1.26 21.17 -9.04
C ARG A 154 -0.03 21.94 -8.75
N SER A 155 -1.08 21.73 -9.53
CA SER A 155 -2.38 22.35 -9.32
C SER A 155 -3.02 21.90 -7.99
N GLU A 156 -3.05 20.60 -7.74
CA GLU A 156 -3.77 20.02 -6.59
C GLU A 156 -3.02 20.16 -5.26
N THR A 157 -1.71 20.37 -5.31
CA THR A 157 -0.84 20.33 -4.13
C THR A 157 -0.16 21.66 -3.83
N ALA A 158 -0.63 22.76 -4.43
CA ALA A 158 0.04 24.06 -4.34
C ALA A 158 1.54 23.95 -4.65
N HIS A 159 1.86 23.34 -5.80
CA HIS A 159 3.23 23.05 -6.24
C HIS A 159 4.04 22.18 -5.26
N PHE A 160 3.46 21.07 -4.78
CA PHE A 160 4.07 20.10 -3.85
C PHE A 160 4.32 20.66 -2.44
N THR A 161 3.61 21.72 -2.05
CA THR A 161 3.79 22.35 -0.73
C THR A 161 2.60 22.17 0.22
N SER A 162 1.45 21.70 -0.27
CA SER A 162 0.24 21.57 0.52
C SER A 162 0.40 20.60 1.69
N GLY A 163 -0.31 20.87 2.78
CA GLY A 163 -0.36 19.97 3.93
C GLY A 163 -0.88 18.59 3.56
N GLN A 164 -1.86 18.51 2.64
CA GLN A 164 -2.34 17.24 2.09
C GLN A 164 -1.20 16.46 1.45
N TYR A 165 -0.50 17.04 0.45
CA TYR A 165 0.58 16.36 -0.25
C TYR A 165 1.65 15.84 0.71
N LYS A 166 2.08 16.70 1.64
CA LYS A 166 3.07 16.36 2.66
C LYS A 166 2.70 15.10 3.45
N HIS A 167 1.43 14.89 3.76
CA HIS A 167 1.01 13.75 4.59
C HIS A 167 0.46 12.57 3.80
N THR A 168 0.09 12.76 2.54
CA THR A 168 -0.59 11.71 1.75
C THR A 168 0.21 11.23 0.55
N GLY A 169 1.15 12.02 0.04
CA GLY A 169 1.89 11.75 -1.19
C GLY A 169 1.03 11.89 -2.46
N THR A 170 -0.18 12.43 -2.34
CA THR A 170 -1.17 12.49 -3.41
C THR A 170 -1.70 13.90 -3.65
N GLY A 171 -2.11 14.15 -4.88
CA GLY A 171 -3.01 15.26 -5.21
C GLY A 171 -4.45 14.77 -5.25
N GLY A 172 -5.33 15.33 -4.42
CA GLY A 172 -6.79 15.21 -4.59
C GLY A 172 -7.42 13.83 -4.34
N MET A 173 -6.72 12.84 -3.75
CA MET A 173 -7.31 11.51 -3.51
C MET A 173 -8.19 11.48 -2.25
N GLU A 174 -9.44 11.95 -2.36
CA GLU A 174 -10.43 11.90 -1.27
C GLU A 174 -10.92 10.47 -0.97
N VAL A 175 -11.34 10.24 0.28
CA VAL A 175 -11.93 8.96 0.72
C VAL A 175 -13.43 8.96 0.47
N PHE A 176 -13.92 7.95 -0.24
CA PHE A 176 -15.36 7.78 -0.50
C PHE A 176 -15.84 6.32 -0.38
N GLY A 177 -14.99 5.43 0.10
CA GLY A 177 -15.31 4.01 0.37
C GLY A 177 -14.58 3.46 1.59
N LYS A 178 -14.72 2.15 1.81
CA LYS A 178 -14.08 1.44 2.92
C LYS A 178 -12.61 1.08 2.59
N PRO A 179 -11.75 0.84 3.60
CA PRO A 179 -10.45 0.21 3.41
C PRO A 179 -10.57 -1.11 2.61
N PRO A 180 -9.48 -1.59 1.99
CA PRO A 180 -8.14 -0.97 1.96
C PRO A 180 -7.97 0.08 0.86
N TYR A 181 -8.91 0.20 -0.09
CA TYR A 181 -8.76 1.06 -1.27
C TYR A 181 -9.56 2.36 -1.21
N TYR A 182 -10.40 2.53 -0.19
CA TYR A 182 -11.09 3.79 0.13
C TYR A 182 -11.97 4.34 -1.00
N GLY A 183 -12.50 3.43 -1.84
CA GLY A 183 -13.34 3.74 -2.99
C GLY A 183 -12.59 3.81 -4.32
N TRP A 184 -11.26 3.85 -4.29
CA TRP A 184 -10.42 3.84 -5.49
C TRP A 184 -10.34 2.43 -6.10
N ASP A 185 -9.99 2.35 -7.38
CA ASP A 185 -10.08 1.12 -8.19
C ASP A 185 -9.16 0.02 -7.64
N SER A 186 -9.77 -1.04 -7.11
CA SER A 186 -9.05 -2.13 -6.45
C SER A 186 -8.11 -2.87 -7.39
N LYS A 187 -8.43 -2.95 -8.69
CA LYS A 187 -7.63 -3.69 -9.68
C LYS A 187 -6.21 -3.19 -9.76
N PHE A 188 -6.01 -1.87 -9.67
CA PHE A 188 -4.67 -1.28 -9.69
C PHE A 188 -3.85 -1.74 -8.47
N PHE A 189 -4.44 -1.72 -7.29
CA PHE A 189 -3.75 -2.06 -6.05
C PHE A 189 -3.52 -3.56 -5.90
N GLU A 190 -4.46 -4.39 -6.36
CA GLU A 190 -4.31 -5.84 -6.41
C GLU A 190 -3.16 -6.26 -7.34
N GLN A 191 -2.98 -5.57 -8.47
CA GLN A 191 -1.85 -5.78 -9.38
C GLN A 191 -0.54 -5.17 -8.89
N ASN A 192 -0.59 -4.21 -7.97
CA ASN A 192 0.57 -3.52 -7.42
C ASN A 192 0.48 -3.48 -5.89
N PRO A 193 0.66 -4.61 -5.18
CA PRO A 193 0.43 -4.67 -3.74
C PRO A 193 1.28 -3.67 -2.93
N SER A 194 2.49 -3.36 -3.39
CA SER A 194 3.38 -2.35 -2.79
C SER A 194 2.83 -0.92 -2.85
N TYR A 195 1.83 -0.65 -3.70
CA TYR A 195 1.15 0.64 -3.84
C TYR A 195 -0.16 0.72 -3.07
N THR A 196 -0.54 -0.33 -2.32
CA THR A 196 -1.76 -0.33 -1.51
C THR A 196 -1.74 0.84 -0.52
N PRO A 197 -2.84 1.61 -0.39
CA PRO A 197 -2.93 2.69 0.59
C PRO A 197 -2.61 2.21 2.00
N ILE A 198 -1.94 3.07 2.76
CA ILE A 198 -1.46 2.76 4.11
C ILE A 198 -2.31 3.40 5.20
N GLY A 199 -3.28 4.24 4.83
CA GLY A 199 -4.21 4.85 5.77
C GLY A 199 -4.92 6.06 5.20
N ILE A 200 -5.42 6.89 6.11
CA ILE A 200 -6.12 8.14 5.79
C ILE A 200 -5.52 9.29 6.60
N TRP A 201 -5.49 10.47 5.99
CA TRP A 201 -5.13 11.72 6.65
C TRP A 201 -6.31 12.68 6.57
N SER A 202 -6.64 13.33 7.68
CA SER A 202 -7.81 14.21 7.76
C SER A 202 -7.40 15.62 8.16
N ALA A 203 -7.80 16.61 7.37
CA ALA A 203 -7.60 18.01 7.70
C ALA A 203 -8.84 18.85 7.41
N PHE A 204 -8.96 19.95 8.15
CA PHE A 204 -9.93 20.99 7.81
C PHE A 204 -9.50 21.65 6.50
N GLU A 205 -10.46 21.90 5.62
CA GLU A 205 -10.20 22.57 4.34
C GLU A 205 -9.66 23.98 4.61
N GLY A 206 -8.39 24.23 4.30
CA GLY A 206 -7.81 25.57 4.28
C GLY A 206 -8.49 26.44 3.22
N LYS A 207 -8.31 27.77 3.29
CA LYS A 207 -8.82 28.72 2.28
C LYS A 207 -8.22 28.41 0.89
N GLY A 208 -8.82 27.48 0.14
CA GLY A 208 -8.59 27.25 -1.29
C GLY A 208 -9.55 28.09 -2.14
N LEU A 209 -9.35 28.09 -3.46
CA LEU A 209 -10.02 28.87 -4.52
C LEU A 209 -11.57 28.72 -4.62
N SER A 210 -12.29 28.41 -3.54
CA SER A 210 -13.74 28.17 -3.53
C SER A 210 -14.62 29.43 -3.65
N GLU A 211 -14.04 30.60 -3.97
CA GLU A 211 -14.83 31.81 -4.26
C GLU A 211 -15.12 32.01 -5.76
N GLN A 212 -14.58 31.17 -6.66
CA GLN A 212 -14.78 31.29 -8.12
C GLN A 212 -15.34 30.01 -8.80
N GLY A 213 -16.24 29.28 -8.13
CA GLY A 213 -17.16 28.35 -8.84
C GLY A 213 -16.98 26.85 -8.61
N GLY A 214 -16.63 26.42 -7.39
CA GLY A 214 -16.71 25.01 -6.96
C GLY A 214 -17.66 24.85 -5.77
N ASN A 215 -18.17 23.63 -5.55
CA ASN A 215 -19.12 23.26 -4.48
C ASN A 215 -18.85 23.97 -3.14
N PRO A 216 -19.90 24.34 -2.38
CA PRO A 216 -19.78 25.08 -1.13
C PRO A 216 -18.79 24.40 -0.17
N GLN A 217 -17.86 25.19 0.36
CA GLN A 217 -16.84 24.75 1.32
C GLN A 217 -17.51 24.09 2.53
N VAL A 218 -17.18 22.82 2.80
CA VAL A 218 -17.68 22.11 3.98
C VAL A 218 -16.80 22.50 5.17
N LYS A 219 -17.23 23.54 5.89
CA LYS A 219 -16.51 24.06 7.07
C LYS A 219 -16.69 23.19 8.32
N ASP A 220 -17.70 22.32 8.31
CA ASP A 220 -18.13 21.58 9.50
C ASP A 220 -17.53 20.16 9.59
N LYS A 221 -16.76 19.72 8.59
CA LYS A 221 -16.16 18.38 8.56
C LYS A 221 -14.77 18.40 7.93
N LYS A 222 -13.82 17.70 8.56
CA LYS A 222 -12.50 17.45 7.96
C LYS A 222 -12.66 16.63 6.69
N LYS A 223 -12.02 17.05 5.60
CA LYS A 223 -11.85 16.20 4.41
C LYS A 223 -10.85 15.10 4.73
N GLN A 224 -11.15 13.89 4.24
CA GLN A 224 -10.31 12.71 4.45
C GLN A 224 -9.66 12.34 3.12
N PHE A 225 -8.35 12.14 3.16
CA PHE A 225 -7.54 11.84 2.00
C PHE A 225 -6.81 10.52 2.20
N VAL A 226 -6.64 9.77 1.11
CA VAL A 226 -5.92 8.50 1.10
C VAL A 226 -4.42 8.76 1.22
N VAL A 227 -3.77 8.09 2.17
CA VAL A 227 -2.31 8.12 2.35
C VAL A 227 -1.70 6.99 1.53
N MET A 228 -0.86 7.35 0.57
CA MET A 228 -0.12 6.40 -0.26
C MET A 228 1.23 6.06 0.40
N PRO A 229 1.78 4.85 0.12
CA PRO A 229 3.09 4.44 0.62
C PRO A 229 4.27 5.22 0.00
N SER A 230 4.05 5.87 -1.15
CA SER A 230 5.02 6.76 -1.79
C SER A 230 4.32 7.74 -2.73
N VAL A 231 5.01 8.83 -3.10
CA VAL A 231 4.53 9.76 -4.16
C VAL A 231 4.42 9.03 -5.51
N LEU A 232 5.35 8.11 -5.79
CA LEU A 232 5.33 7.26 -6.98
C LEU A 232 4.03 6.44 -7.06
N ALA A 233 3.60 5.83 -5.96
CA ALA A 233 2.36 5.06 -5.94
C ALA A 233 1.14 5.91 -6.32
N GLY A 234 1.09 7.17 -5.86
CA GLY A 234 0.04 8.13 -6.25
C GLY A 234 0.12 8.55 -7.72
N MET A 235 1.31 8.77 -8.25
CA MET A 235 1.53 9.14 -9.67
C MET A 235 1.25 7.97 -10.62
N GLU A 236 1.65 6.76 -10.26
CA GLU A 236 1.31 5.52 -10.97
C GLU A 236 -0.20 5.31 -11.03
N TYR A 237 -0.92 5.58 -9.92
CA TYR A 237 -2.38 5.53 -9.91
C TYR A 237 -2.99 6.57 -10.89
N LYS A 238 -2.46 7.81 -10.93
CA LYS A 238 -2.90 8.80 -11.92
C LYS A 238 -2.62 8.33 -13.35
N ALA A 239 -1.44 7.79 -13.63
CA ALA A 239 -1.12 7.25 -14.96
C ALA A 239 -2.09 6.13 -15.37
N TYR A 240 -2.35 5.18 -14.46
CA TYR A 240 -3.37 4.14 -14.64
C TYR A 240 -4.75 4.74 -14.94
N TYR A 241 -5.19 5.73 -14.16
CA TYR A 241 -6.49 6.38 -14.33
C TYR A 241 -6.62 7.08 -15.68
N ILE A 242 -5.57 7.80 -16.11
CA ILE A 242 -5.52 8.49 -17.41
C ILE A 242 -5.66 7.47 -18.55
N ASN A 243 -4.90 6.38 -18.48
CA ASN A 243 -4.92 5.31 -19.50
C ASN A 243 -6.28 4.60 -19.54
N LYS A 244 -6.86 4.28 -18.39
CA LYS A 244 -8.20 3.69 -18.26
C LYS A 244 -9.28 4.55 -18.92
N HIS A 245 -9.06 5.86 -18.98
CA HIS A 245 -9.98 6.82 -19.59
C HIS A 245 -9.46 7.40 -20.90
N ASN A 246 -8.70 6.61 -21.66
CA ASN A 246 -8.27 6.90 -23.03
C ASN A 246 -7.53 8.25 -23.15
N GLY A 247 -6.70 8.58 -22.16
CA GLY A 247 -5.94 9.83 -22.12
C GLY A 247 -6.71 11.03 -21.56
N ASN A 248 -7.98 10.87 -21.15
CA ASN A 248 -8.77 11.97 -20.58
C ASN A 248 -8.40 12.25 -19.11
N TRP A 249 -7.23 12.86 -18.91
CA TRP A 249 -6.73 13.23 -17.59
C TRP A 249 -7.61 14.23 -16.84
N ALA A 250 -8.36 15.08 -17.54
CA ALA A 250 -9.24 16.06 -16.91
C ALA A 250 -10.42 15.42 -16.17
N ARG A 251 -10.74 14.17 -16.51
CA ARG A 251 -11.76 13.40 -15.80
C ARG A 251 -11.42 13.22 -14.31
N TRP A 252 -10.14 13.29 -13.95
CA TRP A 252 -9.70 13.28 -12.56
C TRP A 252 -10.38 14.38 -11.72
N HIS A 253 -10.64 15.54 -12.33
CA HIS A 253 -11.27 16.68 -11.66
C HIS A 253 -12.81 16.58 -11.65
N SER A 254 -13.42 16.19 -12.76
CA SER A 254 -14.88 16.11 -12.88
C SER A 254 -15.32 15.22 -14.04
N THR A 255 -16.51 14.64 -13.95
CA THR A 255 -17.15 13.92 -15.07
C THR A 255 -17.88 14.87 -16.04
N GLN A 256 -18.08 16.13 -15.68
CA GLN A 256 -18.76 17.13 -16.50
C GLN A 256 -17.81 17.79 -17.50
N THR A 257 -18.19 17.82 -18.79
CA THR A 257 -17.33 18.33 -19.88
C THR A 257 -16.88 19.78 -19.66
N GLN A 258 -17.79 20.66 -19.24
CA GLN A 258 -17.46 22.08 -19.03
C GLN A 258 -16.43 22.28 -17.90
N ALA A 259 -16.55 21.53 -16.80
CA ALA A 259 -15.59 21.55 -15.71
C ALA A 259 -14.23 20.95 -16.14
N GLN A 260 -14.25 19.90 -16.97
CA GLN A 260 -13.02 19.35 -17.56
C GLN A 260 -12.30 20.36 -18.44
N GLU A 261 -13.01 21.11 -19.29
CA GLU A 261 -12.41 22.13 -20.16
C GLU A 261 -11.78 23.27 -19.36
N ALA A 262 -12.46 23.75 -18.32
CA ALA A 262 -11.93 24.76 -17.41
C ALA A 262 -10.65 24.26 -16.71
N TYR A 263 -10.67 23.02 -16.21
CA TYR A 263 -9.51 22.39 -15.61
C TYR A 263 -8.35 22.24 -16.60
N LYS A 264 -8.64 21.86 -17.86
CA LYS A 264 -7.62 21.74 -18.90
C LYS A 264 -6.87 23.05 -19.12
N LYS A 265 -7.63 24.14 -19.30
CA LYS A 265 -7.07 25.49 -19.46
C LYS A 265 -6.21 25.91 -18.28
N ALA A 266 -6.65 25.61 -17.05
CA ALA A 266 -5.88 25.93 -15.84
C ALA A 266 -4.56 25.13 -15.77
N ILE A 267 -4.59 23.84 -16.09
CA ILE A 267 -3.41 22.96 -16.07
C ILE A 267 -2.41 23.33 -17.18
N GLU A 268 -2.89 23.71 -18.36
CA GLU A 268 -2.03 24.09 -19.49
C GLU A 268 -1.10 25.27 -19.16
N GLN A 269 -1.57 26.21 -18.33
CA GLN A 269 -0.80 27.38 -17.86
C GLN A 269 0.32 27.02 -16.88
N ILE A 270 0.29 25.84 -16.27
CA ILE A 270 1.30 25.39 -15.31
C ILE A 270 2.54 24.88 -16.05
N LYS A 271 3.72 25.34 -15.61
CA LYS A 271 5.01 24.86 -16.13
C LYS A 271 5.44 23.56 -15.44
N ALA A 272 5.86 22.58 -16.23
CA ALA A 272 6.38 21.29 -15.79
C ALA A 272 7.90 21.35 -15.54
N ARG A 273 8.30 22.15 -14.54
CA ARG A 273 9.72 22.47 -14.29
C ARG A 273 10.58 21.24 -14.00
N ILE A 274 10.03 20.23 -13.33
CA ILE A 274 10.79 19.01 -13.00
C ILE A 274 11.05 18.21 -14.28
N ILE A 275 10.06 18.05 -15.15
CA ILE A 275 10.26 17.36 -16.43
C ILE A 275 11.21 18.15 -17.34
N ASP A 276 11.10 19.48 -17.36
CA ASP A 276 12.01 20.35 -18.11
C ASP A 276 13.48 20.20 -17.63
N GLU A 277 13.70 19.98 -16.32
CA GLU A 277 15.01 19.66 -15.74
C GLU A 277 15.49 18.27 -16.19
N ILE A 278 14.67 17.22 -16.02
CA ILE A 278 15.01 15.84 -16.40
C ILE A 278 15.40 15.73 -17.88
N LYS A 279 14.69 16.45 -18.76
CA LYS A 279 14.98 16.46 -20.20
C LYS A 279 16.36 17.03 -20.49
N LYS A 280 16.76 18.10 -19.79
CA LYS A 280 18.08 18.71 -19.97
C LYS A 280 19.19 17.76 -19.54
N ASP A 281 19.01 17.08 -18.41
CA ASP A 281 19.96 16.10 -17.89
C ASP A 281 20.19 14.94 -18.88
N ASN A 282 19.14 14.51 -19.59
CA ASN A 282 19.22 13.41 -20.57
C ASN A 282 19.80 13.82 -21.94
N THR A 283 20.05 15.11 -22.18
CA THR A 283 20.58 15.62 -23.47
C THR A 283 22.05 16.03 -23.37
N GLN A 284 22.68 15.89 -22.20
CA GLN A 284 24.12 16.08 -21.96
C GLN A 284 24.86 14.75 -22.01
#